data_AF-A0A410MI99-F1
#
_entry.id   AF-A0A410MI99-F1
#
_cell.length_a   1.000
_cell.length_b   1.000
_cell.length_c   1.000
_cell.angle_alpha   90.00
_cell.angle_beta   90.00
_cell.angle_gamma   90.00
#
_symmetry.space_group_name_H-M   'P 1'
#
loop_
_entity.id
_entity.type
_entity.pdbx_description
1 polymer ?
#
loop_
_entity_poly.entity_id
_entity_poly.type
_entity_poly.pdbx_seq_one_letter_code
_entity_poly.pdbx_strand_id
1 'polypeptide(L)' 'MDLLHFIKDEGYIAARIPSTDGGEIHLPLNDLYSSEDLFEFMTLNPTSVQYFPYERLPYMTCTEAGTSYNVKLIKK' A
#
# COMPACT_ATOMS: atom_id res chain seq x y z
N MET A 1 2.32 -1.27 16.32
CA MET A 1 1.33 -0.46 15.59
C MET A 1 1.24 -1.03 14.20
N ASP A 2 0.04 -1.26 13.71
CA ASP A 2 -0.19 -1.79 12.37
C ASP A 2 -0.16 -0.65 11.34
N LEU A 3 0.51 -0.87 10.20
CA LEU A 3 0.69 0.13 9.16
C LEU A 3 -0.65 0.56 8.54
N LEU A 4 -1.57 -0.38 8.35
CA LEU A 4 -2.87 -0.09 7.74
C LEU A 4 -3.69 0.82 8.65
N HIS A 5 -3.68 0.58 9.96
CA HIS A 5 -4.33 1.50 10.91
C HIS A 5 -3.73 2.90 10.86
N PHE A 6 -2.40 3.04 10.84
CA PHE A 6 -1.75 4.34 10.71
C PHE A 6 -2.15 5.08 9.41
N ILE A 7 -2.21 4.35 8.29
CA ILE A 7 -2.65 4.90 7.00
C ILE A 7 -4.14 5.30 7.04
N LYS A 8 -5.00 4.51 7.67
CA LYS A 8 -6.43 4.86 7.83
C LYS A 8 -6.62 6.11 8.69
N ASP A 9 -5.88 6.22 9.79
CA ASP A 9 -5.92 7.38 10.69
C ASP A 9 -5.46 8.68 10.00
N GLU A 10 -4.50 8.57 9.06
CA GLU A 10 -4.07 9.66 8.19
C GLU A 10 -5.11 10.10 7.14
N GLY A 11 -6.23 9.38 7.03
CA GLY A 11 -7.37 9.71 6.16
C GLY A 11 -7.30 9.09 4.76
N TYR A 12 -6.42 8.12 4.53
CA TYR A 12 -6.40 7.38 3.26
C TYR A 12 -7.52 6.34 3.22
N ILE A 13 -8.24 6.27 2.10
CA ILE A 13 -9.41 5.40 1.92
C ILE A 13 -9.16 4.26 0.94
N ALA A 14 -8.18 4.41 0.05
CA ALA A 14 -7.86 3.43 -0.97
C ALA A 14 -6.37 3.44 -1.31
N ALA A 15 -5.90 2.32 -1.83
CA ALA A 15 -4.59 2.12 -2.39
C ALA A 15 -4.69 1.79 -3.88
N ARG A 16 -3.73 2.26 -4.67
CA ARG A 16 -3.52 1.80 -6.05
C ARG A 16 -2.22 1.02 -6.11
N ILE A 17 -2.36 -0.22 -6.55
CA ILE A 17 -1.28 -1.19 -6.63
C ILE A 17 -1.01 -1.46 -8.11
N PRO A 18 0.24 -1.38 -8.59
CA PRO A 18 0.59 -1.78 -9.94
C PRO A 18 0.42 -3.30 -10.07
N SER A 19 -0.39 -3.72 -11.04
CA SER A 19 -0.55 -5.13 -11.42
C SER A 19 0.54 -5.54 -12.42
N THR A 20 0.87 -6.82 -12.44
CA THR A 20 1.78 -7.45 -13.42
C THR A 20 1.33 -7.25 -14.86
N ASP A 21 0.03 -7.03 -15.08
CA ASP A 21 -0.58 -6.89 -16.41
C ASP A 21 -0.46 -5.45 -16.96
N GLY A 22 0.26 -4.56 -16.28
CA GLY A 22 0.41 -3.15 -16.65
C GLY A 22 -0.79 -2.27 -16.25
N GLY A 23 -1.78 -2.84 -15.57
CA GLY A 23 -2.90 -2.10 -14.97
C GLY A 23 -2.61 -1.60 -13.55
N GLU A 24 -3.49 -0.76 -13.02
CA GLU A 24 -3.52 -0.41 -11.59
C GLU A 24 -4.76 -1.06 -10.96
N ILE A 25 -4.56 -1.82 -9.89
CA ILE A 25 -5.67 -2.35 -9.07
C ILE A 25 -6.00 -1.31 -8.01
N HIS A 26 -7.29 -0.96 -7.92
CA HIS A 26 -7.80 -0.09 -6.89
C HIS A 26 -8.33 -0.92 -5.72
N LEU A 27 -7.66 -0.82 -4.57
CA LEU A 27 -7.97 -1.58 -3.37
C LEU A 27 -8.50 -0.63 -2.28
N PRO A 28 -9.78 -0.73 -1.89
CA PRO A 28 -10.30 0.03 -0.75
C PRO A 28 -9.62 -0.42 0.54
N LEU A 29 -9.00 0.52 1.28
CA LEU A 29 -8.30 0.19 2.52
C LEU A 29 -9.28 -0.21 3.63
N ASN A 30 -10.53 0.25 3.55
CA ASN A 30 -11.59 -0.10 4.49
C ASN A 30 -11.97 -1.58 4.46
N ASP A 31 -11.73 -2.27 3.35
CA ASP A 31 -12.06 -3.70 3.18
C ASP A 31 -10.98 -4.62 3.78
N LEU A 32 -9.85 -4.04 4.22
CA LEU A 32 -8.73 -4.74 4.84
C LEU A 32 -8.79 -4.58 6.36
N TYR A 33 -8.45 -5.61 7.11
CA TYR A 33 -8.39 -5.57 8.57
C TYR A 33 -6.98 -5.32 9.10
N SER A 34 -5.95 -5.76 8.36
CA SER A 34 -4.55 -5.63 8.77
C SER A 34 -3.62 -5.25 7.61
N SER A 35 -2.40 -4.81 7.92
CA SER A 35 -1.36 -4.66 6.89
C SER A 35 -0.91 -5.98 6.29
N GLU A 36 -1.08 -7.11 6.98
CA GLU A 36 -0.84 -8.44 6.43
C GLU A 36 -1.82 -8.75 5.30
N ASP A 37 -3.11 -8.41 5.44
CA ASP A 37 -4.12 -8.61 4.40
C ASP A 37 -3.76 -7.83 3.11
N LEU A 38 -3.20 -6.63 3.27
CA LEU A 38 -2.72 -5.82 2.15
C LEU A 38 -1.60 -6.54 1.40
N PHE A 39 -0.64 -7.08 2.15
CA PHE A 39 0.50 -7.77 1.57
C PHE A 39 0.11 -9.12 0.95
N GLU A 40 -0.82 -9.84 1.58
CA GLU A 40 -1.40 -11.07 1.04
C GLU A 40 -2.16 -10.80 -0.26
N PHE A 41 -2.95 -9.71 -0.32
CA PHE A 41 -3.61 -9.28 -1.56
C PHE A 41 -2.60 -8.97 -2.67
N MET A 42 -1.47 -8.37 -2.32
CA MET A 42 -0.36 -8.12 -3.24
C MET A 42 0.47 -9.36 -3.56
N THR A 43 0.18 -10.51 -2.94
CA THR A 43 1.00 -11.73 -3.01
C THR A 43 2.48 -11.42 -2.71
N LEU A 44 2.72 -10.57 -1.71
CA LEU A 44 4.03 -10.03 -1.37
C LEU A 44 4.34 -10.29 0.11
N ASN A 45 5.58 -10.65 0.42
CA ASN A 45 6.11 -10.64 1.78
C ASN A 45 7.21 -9.56 1.90
N PRO A 46 6.84 -8.30 2.20
CA PRO A 46 7.80 -7.21 2.20
C PRO A 46 8.82 -7.39 3.33
N THR A 47 10.09 -7.36 2.96
CA THR A 47 11.21 -7.26 3.91
C THR A 47 11.41 -5.85 4.46
N SER A 48 10.93 -4.84 3.73
CA SER A 48 10.99 -3.44 4.12
C SER A 48 9.81 -2.69 3.53
N VAL A 49 9.24 -1.77 4.31
CA VAL A 49 8.21 -0.84 3.86
C VAL A 49 8.64 0.58 4.18
N GLN A 50 8.61 1.45 3.17
CA GLN A 50 8.91 2.87 3.30
C GLN A 50 7.66 3.68 2.97
N TYR A 51 7.41 4.73 3.73
CA TYR A 51 6.23 5.58 3.57
C TYR A 51 6.65 7.00 3.21
N PHE A 52 6.05 7.55 2.15
CA PHE A 52 6.35 8.87 1.60
C PHE A 52 5.11 9.77 1.64
N PRO A 53 4.76 10.33 2.81
CA PRO A 53 3.55 11.14 3.01
C PRO A 53 3.56 12.49 2.28
N TYR A 54 4.74 13.08 2.10
CA TYR A 54 4.90 14.46 1.62
C TYR A 54 5.05 14.57 0.10
N GLU A 55 4.98 13.44 -0.59
CA GLU A 55 4.98 13.40 -2.04
C GLU A 55 3.67 13.93 -2.60
N ARG A 56 3.72 14.47 -3.83
CA ARG A 56 2.52 15.05 -4.49
C ARG A 56 1.36 14.04 -4.54
N LEU A 57 1.69 12.77 -4.70
CA LEU A 57 0.79 11.64 -4.49
C LEU A 57 1.44 10.78 -3.43
N PRO A 58 0.91 10.74 -2.20
CA PRO A 58 1.48 9.92 -1.15
C PRO A 58 1.53 8.46 -1.59
N TYR A 59 2.63 7.78 -1.28
CA TYR A 59 2.79 6.38 -1.60
C TYR A 59 3.63 5.67 -0.55
N MET A 60 3.56 4.36 -0.56
CA MET A 60 4.43 3.48 0.19
C MET A 60 5.17 2.56 -0.78
N THR A 61 6.42 2.26 -0.47
CA THR A 61 7.24 1.32 -1.22
C THR A 61 7.44 0.07 -0.39
N CYS A 62 6.96 -1.05 -0.91
CA CYS A 62 7.13 -2.37 -0.33
C CYS A 62 8.26 -3.09 -1.08
N THR A 63 9.33 -3.48 -0.39
CA THR A 63 10.47 -4.16 -1.00
C THR A 63 10.54 -5.63 -0.58
N GLU A 64 10.53 -6.52 -1.56
CA GLU A 64 10.67 -7.97 -1.40
C GLU A 64 11.82 -8.47 -2.27
N ALA A 65 12.78 -9.17 -1.68
CA ALA A 65 13.92 -9.77 -2.38
C ALA A 65 14.70 -8.81 -3.33
N GLY A 66 14.73 -7.51 -3.00
CA GLY A 66 15.37 -6.46 -3.80
C GLY A 66 14.49 -5.85 -4.90
N THR A 67 13.27 -6.34 -5.07
CA THR A 67 12.25 -5.75 -5.95
C THR A 67 11.34 -4.83 -5.14
N SER A 68 11.17 -3.59 -5.61
CA SER A 68 10.35 -2.58 -4.94
C SER A 68 9.02 -2.36 -5.67
N TYR A 69 7.93 -2.39 -4.92
CA TYR A 69 6.56 -2.19 -5.39
C TYR A 69 6.00 -0.91 -4.77
N ASN A 70 5.55 0.01 -5.61
CA ASN A 70 5.01 1.29 -5.16
C ASN A 70 3.49 1.22 -5.08
N VAL A 71 2.95 1.37 -3.88
CA VAL A 71 1.52 1.43 -3.60
C VAL A 71 1.15 2.89 -3.38
N LYS A 72 0.39 3.47 -4.30
CA LYS A 72 -0.07 4.87 -4.18
C LYS A 72 -1.26 4.90 -3.23
N LEU A 73 -1.32 5.91 -2.37
CA LEU A 73 -2.38 6.08 -1.39
C LEU A 73 -3.29 7.22 -1.80
N ILE A 74 -4.59 7.02 -1.62
CA ILE A 74 -5.63 7.96 -2.04
C ILE A 74 -6.37 8.45 -0.81
N LYS A 75 -6.35 9.78 -0.61
CA LYS A 75 -7.18 10.47 0.38
C LYS A 75 -8.55 10.79 -0.22
N LYS A 76 -9.56 10.87 0.65
CA LYS A 76 -10.90 11.35 0.30
C LYS A 76 -10.89 12.84 -0.04
#